data_AF-A0A956WZC3-F1
#
_entry.id   AF-A0A956WZC3-F1
#
_cell.length_a   1.000
_cell.length_b   1.000
_cell.length_c   1.000
_cell.angle_alpha   90.00
_cell.angle_beta   90.00
_cell.angle_gamma   90.00
#
_symmetry.space_group_name_H-M   'P 1'
#
loop_
_entity.id
_entity.type
_entity.pdbx_description
1 polymer ?
#
loop_
_entity_poly.entity_id
_entity_poly.type
_entity_poly.pdbx_seq_one_letter_code
_entity_poly.pdbx_strand_id
1 'polypeptide(L)'
;MNTNQFPKSATSDKRQARFSRALELILSPDHDLARIDLEAMSNLSQAQLAQFQAAWQTISLQRRQDLAAALLELSEDRFDIIFNDLFDWMLQDEDARVRSLSIEGLWEDDNVRQIT
;
A
#
# COMPACT_ATOMS: atom_id res chain seq x y z
N MET A 1 -7.47 39.23 -14.02
CA MET A 1 -7.71 37.76 -14.04
C MET A 1 -7.02 37.18 -12.82
N ASN A 2 -7.78 36.92 -11.76
CA ASN A 2 -7.22 36.39 -10.51
C ASN A 2 -7.54 34.89 -10.48
N THR A 3 -6.56 34.05 -10.77
CA THR A 3 -6.69 32.60 -10.65
C THR A 3 -6.64 32.26 -9.17
N ASN A 4 -7.82 32.06 -8.58
CA ASN A 4 -7.97 31.52 -7.23
C ASN A 4 -7.27 30.16 -7.16
N GLN A 5 -6.05 30.15 -6.62
CA GLN A 5 -5.30 28.95 -6.31
C GLN A 5 -5.79 28.49 -4.93
N PHE A 6 -6.79 27.60 -4.93
CA PHE A 6 -7.21 26.90 -3.71
C PHE A 6 -5.99 26.22 -3.06
N PRO A 7 -5.87 26.19 -1.73
CA PRO A 7 -4.69 25.64 -1.07
C PRO A 7 -4.70 24.11 -1.21
N LYS A 8 -4.07 23.58 -2.26
CA LYS A 8 -3.81 22.15 -2.41
C LYS A 8 -2.75 21.62 -1.41
N SER A 9 -2.03 22.49 -0.72
CA SER A 9 -0.87 22.13 0.12
C SER A 9 -1.24 21.42 1.43
N ALA A 10 -2.09 22.01 2.27
CA ALA A 10 -2.27 21.53 3.65
C ALA A 10 -2.85 20.11 3.78
N THR A 11 -3.72 19.67 2.86
CA THR A 11 -4.29 18.30 2.87
C THR A 11 -3.29 17.28 2.33
N SER A 12 -2.50 17.65 1.33
CA SER A 12 -1.41 16.84 0.78
C SER A 12 -0.31 16.63 1.82
N ASP A 13 0.07 17.67 2.54
CA ASP A 13 1.09 17.63 3.59
C ASP A 13 0.67 16.71 4.74
N LYS A 14 -0.60 16.79 5.16
CA LYS A 14 -1.15 15.89 6.18
C LYS A 14 -1.21 14.43 5.73
N ARG A 15 -1.56 14.17 4.46
CA ARG A 15 -1.57 12.81 3.91
C ARG A 15 -0.15 12.25 3.83
N GLN A 16 0.81 13.05 3.39
CA GLN A 16 2.21 12.67 3.35
C GLN A 16 2.77 12.37 4.75
N ALA A 17 2.48 13.20 5.75
CA ALA A 17 2.93 12.97 7.13
C ALA A 17 2.35 11.66 7.72
N ARG A 18 1.07 11.37 7.46
CA ARG A 18 0.45 10.10 7.88
C ARG A 18 1.10 8.91 7.20
N PHE A 19 1.31 8.99 5.89
CA PHE A 19 2.01 7.95 5.13
C PHE A 19 3.42 7.71 5.67
N SER A 20 4.23 8.76 5.84
CA SER A 20 5.62 8.61 6.30
C SER A 20 5.67 7.97 7.69
N ARG A 21 4.76 8.36 8.60
CA ARG A 21 4.67 7.74 9.91
C ARG A 21 4.25 6.27 9.83
N ALA A 22 3.23 5.97 9.05
CA ALA A 22 2.76 4.60 8.87
C ALA A 22 3.84 3.73 8.21
N LEU A 23 4.56 4.25 7.22
CA LEU A 23 5.67 3.54 6.56
C LEU A 23 6.75 3.12 7.57
N GLU A 24 7.15 4.02 8.48
CA GLU A 24 8.09 3.68 9.55
C GLU A 24 7.57 2.54 10.45
N LEU A 25 6.28 2.58 10.80
CA LEU A 25 5.66 1.60 11.70
C LEU A 25 5.53 0.23 11.05
N ILE A 26 4.99 0.17 9.83
CA ILE A 26 4.77 -1.11 9.15
C ILE A 26 6.09 -1.83 8.82
N LEU A 27 7.19 -1.09 8.62
CA LEU A 27 8.51 -1.67 8.35
C LEU A 27 9.27 -2.06 9.62
N SER A 28 8.86 -1.58 10.80
CA SER A 28 9.51 -1.89 12.06
C SER A 28 9.18 -3.32 12.52
N PRO A 29 10.18 -4.20 12.76
CA PRO A 29 9.91 -5.60 13.10
C PRO A 29 9.21 -5.78 14.45
N ASP A 30 9.42 -4.85 15.39
CA ASP A 30 8.85 -4.89 16.75
C ASP A 30 7.51 -4.16 16.86
N HIS A 31 6.93 -3.71 15.75
CA HIS A 31 5.66 -3.01 15.75
C HIS A 31 4.55 -3.86 15.14
N ASP A 32 3.38 -3.86 15.77
CA ASP A 32 2.21 -4.52 15.24
C ASP A 32 1.74 -3.83 13.95
N LEU A 33 1.19 -4.62 13.02
CA LEU A 33 0.58 -4.11 11.80
C LEU A 33 -0.82 -3.57 12.13
N ALA A 34 -0.87 -2.37 12.71
CA ALA A 34 -2.12 -1.75 13.05
C ALA A 34 -2.90 -1.36 11.78
N ARG A 35 -4.21 -1.63 11.79
CA ARG A 35 -5.12 -1.33 10.68
C ARG A 35 -5.00 0.10 10.18
N ILE A 36 -4.89 1.08 11.07
CA ILE A 36 -4.80 2.50 10.69
C ILE A 36 -3.53 2.82 9.89
N ASP A 37 -2.43 2.12 10.13
CA ASP A 37 -1.17 2.32 9.42
C ASP A 37 -1.21 1.64 8.05
N LEU A 38 -1.85 0.46 7.95
CA LEU A 38 -2.11 -0.22 6.68
C LEU A 38 -3.06 0.61 5.79
N GLU A 39 -4.12 1.19 6.37
CA GLU A 39 -5.04 2.09 5.64
C GLU A 39 -4.31 3.29 5.03
N ALA A 40 -3.27 3.81 5.70
CA ALA A 40 -2.47 4.91 5.19
C ALA A 40 -1.61 4.53 3.96
N MET A 41 -1.47 3.22 3.68
CA MET A 41 -0.81 2.71 2.47
C MET A 41 -1.74 2.65 1.25
N SER A 42 -3.01 3.03 1.40
CA SER A 42 -3.98 3.02 0.32
C SER A 42 -3.74 4.11 -0.73
N ASN A 43 -3.89 3.75 -2.01
CA ASN A 43 -3.85 4.65 -3.16
C ASN A 43 -2.63 5.58 -3.15
N LEU A 44 -1.43 4.99 -3.02
CA LEU A 44 -0.18 5.73 -2.93
C LEU A 44 0.07 6.58 -4.18
N SER A 45 0.55 7.81 -3.98
CA SER A 45 1.15 8.54 -5.09
C SER A 45 2.45 7.87 -5.55
N GLN A 46 2.89 8.13 -6.79
CA GLN A 46 4.17 7.60 -7.29
C GLN A 46 5.36 7.91 -6.36
N ALA A 47 5.37 9.09 -5.73
CA ALA A 47 6.43 9.47 -4.79
C ALA A 47 6.39 8.66 -3.48
N GLN A 48 5.20 8.27 -3.02
CA GLN A 48 5.03 7.43 -1.83
C GLN A 48 5.33 5.98 -2.15
N LEU A 49 4.90 5.48 -3.32
CA LEU A 49 5.25 4.16 -3.79
C LEU A 49 6.77 3.99 -3.89
N ALA A 50 7.48 4.96 -4.47
CA ALA A 50 8.95 4.94 -4.54
C ALA A 50 9.62 4.88 -3.13
N GLN A 51 9.06 5.58 -2.13
CA GLN A 51 9.53 5.51 -0.75
C GLN A 51 9.32 4.12 -0.14
N PHE A 52 8.14 3.53 -0.37
CA PHE A 52 7.84 2.17 0.07
C PHE A 52 8.81 1.16 -0.55
N GLN A 53 9.00 1.20 -1.87
CA GLN A 53 9.88 0.30 -2.60
C GLN A 53 11.33 0.36 -2.12
N ALA A 54 11.85 1.57 -1.89
CA ALA A 54 13.20 1.76 -1.37
C ALA A 54 13.39 1.15 0.02
N ALA A 55 12.35 1.22 0.86
CA ALA A 55 12.41 0.75 2.23
C ALA A 55 12.09 -0.75 2.36
N TRP A 56 11.29 -1.32 1.47
CA TRP A 56 10.92 -2.74 1.43
C TRP A 56 12.13 -3.69 1.35
N GLN A 57 13.19 -3.28 0.66
CA GLN A 57 14.42 -4.08 0.53
C GLN A 57 15.21 -4.21 1.85
N THR A 58 14.88 -3.39 2.86
CA THR A 58 15.59 -3.36 4.13
C THR A 58 14.95 -4.21 5.22
N ILE A 59 13.73 -4.71 5.00
CA ILE A 59 12.99 -5.49 6.00
C ILE A 59 13.15 -7.00 5.78
N SER A 60 12.99 -7.75 6.88
CA SER A 60 13.15 -9.21 6.85
C SER A 60 12.08 -9.88 5.99
N LEU A 61 12.42 -11.07 5.45
CA LEU A 61 11.48 -11.88 4.69
C LEU A 61 10.17 -12.14 5.44
N GLN A 62 10.26 -12.51 6.72
CA GLN A 62 9.07 -12.76 7.54
C GLN A 62 8.18 -11.51 7.59
N ARG A 63 8.78 -10.33 7.78
CA ARG A 63 8.02 -9.08 7.83
C ARG A 63 7.36 -8.75 6.49
N ARG A 64 8.02 -9.03 5.36
CA ARG A 64 7.42 -8.88 4.03
C ARG A 64 6.20 -9.77 3.85
N GLN A 65 6.29 -11.03 4.28
CA GLN A 65 5.17 -11.98 4.22
C GLN A 65 4.01 -11.54 5.11
N ASP A 66 4.30 -11.08 6.34
CA ASP A 66 3.29 -10.58 7.26
C ASP A 66 2.59 -9.33 6.70
N LEU A 67 3.34 -8.42 6.10
CA LEU A 67 2.80 -7.21 5.46
C LEU A 67 1.89 -7.55 4.28
N ALA A 68 2.34 -8.44 3.38
CA ALA A 68 1.53 -8.85 2.24
C ALA A 68 0.22 -9.51 2.67
N ALA A 69 0.25 -10.35 3.72
CA ALA A 69 -0.94 -11.00 4.25
C ALA A 69 -1.90 -10.00 4.90
N ALA A 70 -1.39 -9.05 5.69
CA ALA A 70 -2.20 -8.04 6.35
C ALA A 70 -2.84 -7.05 5.36
N LEU A 71 -2.15 -6.71 4.28
CA LEU A 71 -2.71 -5.90 3.19
C LEU A 71 -3.86 -6.63 2.48
N LEU A 72 -3.69 -7.93 2.20
CA LEU A 72 -4.72 -8.76 1.59
C LEU A 72 -5.98 -8.84 2.48
N GLU A 73 -5.79 -9.21 3.76
CA GLU A 73 -6.89 -9.29 4.73
C GLU A 73 -7.66 -7.97 4.81
N LEU A 74 -6.95 -6.83 4.81
CA LEU A 74 -7.59 -5.53 4.84
C LEU A 74 -8.33 -5.20 3.54
N SER A 75 -7.79 -5.57 2.37
CA SER A 75 -8.51 -5.37 1.10
C SER A 75 -9.78 -6.20 1.01
N GLU A 76 -9.79 -7.44 1.51
CA GLU A 76 -10.97 -8.30 1.55
C GLU A 76 -12.06 -7.75 2.49
N ASP A 77 -11.67 -7.07 3.57
CA ASP A 77 -12.59 -6.48 4.56
C ASP A 77 -13.14 -5.10 4.13
N ARG A 78 -12.41 -4.35 3.28
CA ARG A 78 -12.67 -2.93 3.00
C ARG A 78 -12.53 -2.59 1.50
N PHE A 79 -13.64 -2.62 0.78
CA PHE A 79 -13.69 -2.27 -0.65
C PHE A 79 -13.33 -0.80 -1.00
N ASP A 80 -13.31 0.11 -0.01
CA ASP A 80 -12.93 1.52 -0.20
C ASP A 80 -11.40 1.73 -0.20
N ILE A 81 -10.63 0.68 0.08
CA ILE A 81 -9.17 0.69 0.17
C ILE A 81 -8.59 0.06 -1.09
N ILE A 82 -7.58 0.72 -1.67
CA ILE A 82 -6.98 0.33 -2.96
C ILE A 82 -5.48 0.12 -2.76
N PHE A 83 -5.02 -1.12 -2.93
CA PHE A 83 -3.61 -1.51 -2.81
C PHE A 83 -2.99 -2.02 -4.12
N ASN A 84 -3.68 -1.91 -5.26
CA ASN A 84 -3.26 -2.48 -6.53
C ASN A 84 -1.82 -2.14 -6.92
N ASP A 85 -1.43 -0.86 -6.85
CA ASP A 85 -0.06 -0.44 -7.18
C ASP A 85 0.99 -1.10 -6.27
N LEU A 86 0.64 -1.44 -5.02
CA LEU A 86 1.49 -2.18 -4.11
C LEU A 86 1.54 -3.67 -4.48
N PHE A 87 0.38 -4.31 -4.68
CA PHE A 87 0.31 -5.72 -5.08
C PHE A 87 1.01 -5.97 -6.42
N ASP A 88 0.76 -5.13 -7.42
CA ASP A 88 1.42 -5.17 -8.74
C ASP A 88 2.94 -5.12 -8.60
N TRP A 89 3.45 -4.27 -7.72
CA TRP A 89 4.89 -4.20 -7.48
C TRP A 89 5.42 -5.40 -6.70
N MET A 90 4.68 -5.87 -5.69
CA MET A 90 5.06 -7.05 -4.88
C MET A 90 5.06 -8.36 -5.69
N LEU A 91 4.44 -8.41 -6.88
CA LEU A 91 4.63 -9.51 -7.84
C LEU A 91 6.11 -9.70 -8.25
N GLN A 92 6.95 -8.69 -8.07
CA GLN A 92 8.39 -8.75 -8.36
C GLN A 92 9.23 -9.21 -7.15
N ASP A 93 8.62 -9.50 -5.99
CA ASP A 93 9.37 -9.97 -4.82
C ASP A 93 10.03 -11.32 -5.09
N GLU A 94 11.20 -11.54 -4.50
CA GLU A 94 11.95 -12.80 -4.61
C GLU A 94 11.20 -13.97 -3.97
N ASP A 95 10.42 -13.69 -2.92
CA ASP A 95 9.69 -14.71 -2.18
C ASP A 95 8.37 -15.11 -2.85
N ALA A 96 8.18 -16.42 -3.01
CA ALA A 96 7.00 -16.95 -3.68
C ALA A 96 5.70 -16.69 -2.92
N ARG A 97 5.73 -16.62 -1.58
CA ARG A 97 4.54 -16.37 -0.78
C ARG A 97 4.09 -14.92 -0.91
N VAL A 98 5.02 -13.96 -0.89
CA VAL A 98 4.72 -12.54 -1.16
C VAL A 98 4.04 -12.39 -2.54
N ARG A 99 4.58 -13.04 -3.57
CA ARG A 99 3.97 -13.02 -4.91
C ARG A 99 2.58 -13.64 -4.93
N SER A 100 2.38 -14.79 -4.26
CA SER A 100 1.08 -15.47 -4.20
C SER A 100 0.00 -14.59 -3.57
N LEU A 101 0.30 -13.98 -2.42
CA LEU A 101 -0.62 -13.07 -1.73
C LEU A 101 -0.96 -11.84 -2.57
N SER A 102 0.01 -11.36 -3.36
CA SER A 102 -0.21 -10.23 -4.27
C SER A 102 -1.13 -10.58 -5.43
N ILE A 103 -1.03 -11.80 -5.97
CA ILE A 103 -1.97 -12.30 -6.99
C ILE A 103 -3.39 -12.36 -6.42
N GLU A 104 -3.54 -12.88 -5.20
CA GLU A 104 -4.84 -12.94 -4.51
C GLU A 104 -5.43 -11.55 -4.31
N GLY A 105 -4.62 -10.57 -3.86
CA GLY A 105 -5.06 -9.20 -3.63
C GLY A 105 -5.46 -8.43 -4.90
N LEU A 106 -5.02 -8.89 -6.07
CA LEU A 106 -5.42 -8.34 -7.37
C LEU A 106 -6.69 -9.00 -7.93
N TRP A 107 -7.12 -10.12 -7.35
CA TRP A 107 -8.14 -10.98 -7.96
C TRP A 107 -9.57 -10.41 -7.92
N GLU A 108 -9.85 -9.36 -7.14
CA GLU A 108 -11.17 -8.68 -7.16
C GLU A 108 -11.34 -7.69 -8.33
N ASP A 109 -10.25 -7.19 -8.92
CA ASP A 109 -10.30 -6.17 -9.98
C ASP A 109 -10.54 -6.75 -11.39
N ASP A 110 -10.45 -8.07 -11.54
CA ASP A 110 -10.67 -8.77 -12.82
C ASP A 110 -12.17 -9.00 -13.14
N ASN A 111 -13.09 -8.61 -12.25
CA ASN A 111 -14.52 -8.91 -12.40
C ASN A 111 -15.33 -7.95 -13.31
N VAL A 112 -14.70 -7.01 -14.02
CA VAL A 112 -15.39 -6.21 -15.08
C VAL A 112 -14.66 -6.25 -16.43
N ARG A 113 -14.12 -7.41 -16.80
CA ARG A 113 -13.91 -7.76 -18.22
C ARG A 113 -14.46 -9.14 -18.57
N GLN A 114 -15.61 -9.52 -18.00
CA GLN A 114 -16.46 -10.50 -18.67
C GLN A 114 -17.03 -9.84 -19.93
N ILE A 115 -16.33 -10.07 -21.05
CA ILE A 115 -16.85 -9.89 -22.38
C ILE A 115 -18.13 -10.73 -22.48
N THR A 116 -19.27 -10.08 -22.70
CA THR A 116 -20.48 -10.67 -23.27
C THR A 116 -20.96 -9.76 -24.37
#